data_AF-A0A857GL52-F1
#
_entry.id   AF-A0A857GL52-F1
#
_cell.length_a   1.000
_cell.length_b   1.000
_cell.length_c   1.000
_cell.angle_alpha   90.00
_cell.angle_beta   90.00
_cell.angle_gamma   90.00
#
_symmetry.space_group_name_H-M   'P 1'
#
loop_
_entity.id
_entity.type
_entity.pdbx_description
1 polymer ?
#
loop_
_entity_poly.entity_id
_entity_poly.type
_entity_poly.pdbx_seq_one_letter_code
_entity_poly.pdbx_strand_id
1 'polypeptide(L)'
;MKALVTYAEAAEMLSVSHWTVRQMVRQGRLTASGEGKGRRVTMGSIRRIGELDAEALELESRSAPGVQKGEKSVCHIKGKARHSGGHRTTTQAANELDALLGQRT
;
A
#
# COMPACT_ATOMS: atom_id res chain seq x y z
N MET A 1 4.38 4.79 29.67
CA MET A 1 3.14 4.27 29.04
C MET A 1 3.23 4.42 27.54
N LYS A 2 2.76 3.44 26.74
CA LYS A 2 2.66 3.60 25.28
C LYS A 2 1.31 4.27 24.98
N ALA A 3 1.34 5.52 24.52
CA ALA A 3 0.12 6.20 24.06
C ALA A 3 -0.39 5.49 22.80
N LEU A 4 -1.64 5.02 22.87
CA LEU A 4 -2.33 4.30 21.80
C LEU A 4 -3.43 5.20 21.24
N VAL A 5 -3.51 5.25 19.91
CA VAL A 5 -4.53 6.01 19.19
C VAL A 5 -5.29 5.12 18.23
N THR A 6 -6.52 5.51 17.94
CA THR A 6 -7.34 4.88 16.92
C THR A 6 -6.78 5.14 15.52
N TYR A 7 -7.30 4.42 14.55
CA TYR A 7 -6.90 4.60 13.16
C TYR A 7 -7.43 5.91 12.58
N ALA A 8 -8.56 6.42 13.10
CA ALA A 8 -9.12 7.70 12.69
C ALA A 8 -8.23 8.85 13.17
N GLU A 9 -7.88 8.85 14.46
CA GLU A 9 -6.95 9.85 15.02
C GLU A 9 -5.58 9.78 14.32
N ALA A 10 -5.03 8.59 14.09
CA ALA A 10 -3.77 8.44 13.36
C ALA A 10 -3.85 8.98 11.92
N ALA A 11 -5.00 8.85 11.25
CA ALA A 11 -5.23 9.36 9.92
C ALA A 11 -5.22 10.90 9.90
N GLU A 12 -5.86 11.52 10.88
CA GLU A 12 -5.87 12.97 11.06
C GLU A 12 -4.45 13.49 11.35
N MET A 13 -3.73 12.85 12.27
CA MET A 13 -2.37 13.26 12.64
C MET A 13 -1.37 13.19 11.49
N LEU A 14 -1.55 12.23 10.58
CA LEU A 14 -0.70 12.06 9.41
C LEU A 14 -1.27 12.74 8.15
N SER A 15 -2.44 13.37 8.24
CA SER A 15 -3.17 13.94 7.10
C SER A 15 -3.36 12.95 5.94
N VAL A 16 -3.63 11.68 6.25
CA VAL A 16 -3.85 10.61 5.25
C VAL A 16 -5.23 9.99 5.41
N SER A 17 -5.62 9.16 4.44
CA SER A 17 -6.87 8.40 4.56
C SER A 17 -6.77 7.27 5.61
N HIS A 18 -7.90 6.91 6.20
CA HIS A 18 -8.00 5.74 7.09
C HIS A 18 -7.54 4.43 6.41
N TRP A 19 -7.74 4.30 5.09
CA TRP A 19 -7.23 3.18 4.32
C TRP A 19 -5.72 3.18 4.23
N THR A 20 -5.11 4.35 4.05
CA THR A 20 -3.65 4.54 4.06
C THR A 20 -3.04 4.08 5.38
N VAL A 21 -3.64 4.45 6.52
CA VAL A 21 -3.20 3.97 7.84
C VAL A 21 -3.25 2.44 7.93
N ARG A 22 -4.31 1.81 7.43
CA ARG A 22 -4.41 0.33 7.38
C ARG A 22 -3.30 -0.29 6.53
N GLN A 23 -2.98 0.30 5.39
CA GLN A 23 -1.89 -0.17 4.55
C GLN A 23 -0.53 0.01 5.23
N MET A 24 -0.28 1.14 5.88
CA MET A 24 0.95 1.38 6.64
C MET A 24 1.14 0.36 7.78
N VAL A 25 0.08 -0.02 8.49
CA VAL A 25 0.16 -1.09 9.50
C VAL A 25 0.43 -2.45 8.85
N ARG A 26 -0.22 -2.77 7.72
CA ARG A 26 0.03 -4.02 6.99
C ARG A 26 1.46 -4.12 6.46
N GLN A 27 2.04 -2.99 6.08
CA GLN A 27 3.43 -2.86 5.62
C GLN A 27 4.44 -2.81 6.78
N GLY A 28 3.98 -2.78 8.04
CA GLY A 28 4.86 -2.68 9.20
C GLY A 28 5.44 -1.29 9.47
N ARG A 29 5.05 -0.27 8.69
CA ARG A 29 5.49 1.13 8.86
C ARG A 29 4.92 1.75 10.15
N LEU A 30 3.68 1.41 10.47
CA LEU A 30 3.04 1.79 11.74
C LEU A 30 2.94 0.58 12.66
N THR A 31 3.37 0.76 13.91
CA THR A 31 3.27 -0.28 14.92
C THR A 31 1.90 -0.21 15.59
N ALA A 32 1.12 -1.29 15.49
CA ALA A 32 -0.19 -1.40 16.11
C ALA A 32 -0.21 -2.46 17.21
N SER A 33 -1.06 -2.23 18.23
CA SER A 33 -1.34 -3.16 19.32
C SER A 33 -2.82 -3.57 19.27
N GLY A 34 -3.11 -4.80 19.68
CA GLY A 34 -4.46 -5.37 19.71
C GLY A 34 -4.93 -5.98 18.38
N GLU A 35 -6.10 -6.61 18.44
CA GLU A 35 -6.70 -7.38 17.34
C GLU A 35 -8.09 -6.87 16.97
N GLY A 36 -8.49 -7.12 15.71
CA GLY A 36 -9.82 -6.77 15.19
C GLY A 36 -10.20 -5.29 15.39
N LYS A 37 -11.38 -5.06 15.94
CA LYS A 37 -11.96 -3.72 16.20
C LYS A 37 -11.21 -2.94 17.30
N GLY A 38 -10.48 -3.66 18.17
CA GLY A 38 -9.68 -3.09 19.25
C GLY A 38 -8.28 -2.65 18.83
N ARG A 39 -7.90 -2.84 17.57
CA ARG A 39 -6.55 -2.51 17.10
C ARG A 39 -6.29 -1.00 17.18
N ARG A 40 -5.14 -0.61 17.73
CA ARG A 40 -4.71 0.78 17.95
C ARG A 40 -3.28 0.97 17.47
N VAL A 41 -2.95 2.16 16.99
CA VAL A 41 -1.59 2.53 16.54
C VAL A 41 -0.83 3.17 17.70
N THR A 42 0.46 2.88 17.80
CA THR A 42 1.32 3.50 18.81
C THR A 42 1.74 4.90 18.37
N MET A 43 1.60 5.87 19.27
CA MET A 43 1.98 7.26 19.02
C MET A 43 3.45 7.42 18.59
N GLY A 44 4.35 6.60 19.15
CA GLY A 44 5.77 6.63 18.78
C GLY A 44 6.03 6.25 17.32
N SER A 45 5.23 5.34 16.74
CA SER A 45 5.36 5.02 15.31
C SER A 45 4.83 6.13 14.40
N ILE A 46 3.81 6.87 14.84
CA ILE A 46 3.26 8.02 14.10
C ILE A 46 4.29 9.16 14.06
N ARG A 47 4.88 9.50 15.22
CA ARG A 47 5.90 10.56 15.31
C ARG A 47 7.11 10.27 14.42
N ARG A 48 7.61 9.03 14.44
CA ARG A 48 8.72 8.61 13.57
C ARG A 48 8.43 8.83 12.09
N ILE A 49 7.19 8.63 11.64
CA ILE A 49 6.83 8.89 10.23
C ILE A 49 6.75 10.40 9.96
N GLY A 50 6.11 11.17 10.86
CA GLY A 50 5.99 12.62 10.70
C GLY A 50 7.33 13.35 10.71
N GLU A 51 8.30 12.86 11.48
CA GLU A 51 9.67 13.37 11.51
C GLU A 51 10.41 13.09 10.19
N LEU A 52 10.22 11.90 9.59
CA LEU A 52 10.84 11.52 8.32
C LEU A 52 10.25 12.25 7.09
N ASP A 53 8.96 12.58 7.09
CA ASP A 53 8.34 13.32 5.98
C ASP A 53 8.67 14.83 6.02
N ALA A 54 9.10 15.38 7.16
CA ALA A 54 9.62 16.75 7.23
C ALA A 54 10.94 16.92 6.45
N GLU A 55 11.70 15.84 6.28
CA GLU A 55 12.95 15.80 5.49
C GLU A 55 12.73 15.33 4.04
N ALA A 56 11.50 14.97 3.66
CA ALA A 56 11.14 14.49 2.32
C ALA A 56 10.43 15.55 1.44
N LEU A 57 10.48 16.83 1.83
CA LEU A 57 10.23 17.93 0.90
C LEU A 57 11.52 18.14 0.09
N GLU A 58 11.43 17.93 -1.22
CA GLU A 58 12.49 18.03 -2.24
C GLU A 58 13.14 16.70 -2.67
N LEU A 59 12.36 15.75 -3.24
CA LEU A 59 12.85 15.07 -4.45
C LEU A 59 11.75 14.48 -5.34
N GLU A 60 11.75 14.98 -6.58
CA GLU A 60 11.30 14.28 -7.78
C GLU A 60 9.79 14.06 -7.97
N SER A 61 9.13 15.16 -8.34
CA SER A 61 8.13 15.09 -9.41
C SER A 61 8.79 14.55 -10.69
N ARG A 62 8.87 13.22 -10.83
CA ARG A 62 9.10 12.61 -12.15
C ARG A 62 7.84 12.76 -12.98
N SER A 63 7.64 13.96 -13.51
CA SER A 63 6.78 14.16 -14.67
C SER A 63 7.37 13.34 -15.82
N ALA A 64 6.70 12.24 -16.17
CA ALA A 64 6.96 11.57 -17.44
C ALA A 64 6.76 12.59 -18.58
N PRO A 65 7.66 12.64 -19.59
CA PRO A 65 7.46 13.52 -20.73
C PRO A 65 6.21 13.06 -21.50
N GLY A 66 5.18 13.91 -21.60
CA GLY A 66 4.05 13.68 -22.51
C GLY A 66 2.64 13.94 -21.98
N VAL A 67 2.45 14.24 -20.69
CA VAL A 67 1.09 14.53 -20.17
C VAL A 67 0.75 16.00 -20.41
N GLN A 68 0.05 16.26 -21.51
CA GLN A 68 -0.57 17.56 -21.78
C GLN A 68 -1.63 17.83 -20.71
N LYS A 69 -1.50 18.97 -20.01
CA LYS A 69 -2.45 19.44 -19.01
C LYS A 69 -3.79 19.76 -19.68
N GLY A 70 -4.73 18.81 -19.62
CA GLY A 70 -6.13 19.01 -19.93
C GLY A 70 -6.88 19.47 -18.68
N GLU A 71 -7.24 20.74 -18.64
CA GLU A 71 -8.08 21.35 -17.62
C GLU A 71 -9.53 20.79 -17.70
N LYS A 72 -10.14 20.56 -16.52
CA LYS A 72 -11.55 20.22 -16.23
C LYS A 72 -12.09 18.89 -16.79
N SER A 73 -12.26 17.90 -15.91
CA SER A 73 -13.56 17.24 -15.72
C SER A 73 -13.57 16.35 -14.46
N VAL A 74 -14.73 16.32 -13.82
CA VAL A 74 -15.08 15.50 -12.66
C VAL A 74 -14.99 14.02 -13.06
N CYS A 75 -14.05 13.26 -12.48
CA CYS A 75 -13.91 11.83 -12.75
C CYS A 75 -14.58 10.99 -11.65
N HIS A 76 -15.90 10.82 -11.71
CA HIS A 76 -16.57 9.73 -10.99
C HIS A 76 -16.34 8.40 -11.72
N ILE A 77 -15.17 7.80 -11.54
CA ILE A 77 -14.94 6.46 -12.07
C ILE A 77 -15.49 5.45 -11.06
N LYS A 78 -16.74 5.00 -11.24
CA LYS A 78 -17.22 3.75 -10.63
C LYS A 78 -16.52 2.57 -11.30
N GLY A 79 -15.22 2.41 -11.03
CA GLY A 79 -14.46 1.25 -11.46
C GLY A 79 -14.90 0.04 -10.65
N LYS A 80 -15.75 -0.83 -11.21
CA LYS A 80 -15.89 -2.18 -10.68
C LYS A 80 -14.56 -2.90 -10.95
N ALA A 81 -13.74 -3.05 -9.91
CA ALA A 81 -12.54 -3.87 -9.96
C ALA A 81 -12.97 -5.31 -10.27
N ARG A 82 -12.71 -5.78 -11.50
CA ARG A 82 -12.74 -7.21 -11.80
C ARG A 82 -11.43 -7.78 -11.30
N HIS A 83 -11.50 -8.72 -10.36
CA HIS A 83 -10.31 -9.46 -9.93
C HIS A 83 -9.78 -10.29 -11.10
N SER A 84 -8.73 -9.82 -11.77
CA SER A 84 -7.93 -10.63 -12.69
C SER A 84 -6.92 -11.42 -11.86
N GLY A 85 -7.37 -12.53 -11.30
CA GLY A 85 -6.57 -13.49 -10.55
C GLY A 85 -7.06 -14.90 -10.86
N GLY A 86 -6.64 -15.43 -12.00
CA GLY A 86 -6.90 -16.83 -12.35
C GLY A 86 -6.16 -17.75 -11.39
N HIS A 87 -6.83 -18.84 -11.00
CA HIS A 87 -6.24 -19.94 -10.26
C HIS A 87 -5.09 -20.52 -11.07
N ARG A 88 -3.84 -20.16 -10.73
CA ARG A 88 -2.66 -20.83 -11.28
C ARG A 88 -2.61 -22.21 -10.67
N THR A 89 -3.14 -23.20 -11.38
CA THR A 89 -2.86 -24.61 -11.11
C THR A 89 -1.36 -24.81 -11.27
N THR A 90 -0.66 -24.89 -10.14
CA THR A 90 0.79 -25.06 -9.99
C THR A 90 1.33 -26.30 -10.71
N THR A 91 0.46 -27.20 -11.16
CA THR A 91 0.82 -28.44 -11.85
C THR A 91 1.26 -28.23 -13.31
N GLN A 92 0.70 -27.25 -14.02
CA GLN A 92 0.95 -27.12 -15.47
C GLN A 92 2.33 -26.51 -15.77
N ALA A 93 2.71 -25.46 -15.04
CA ALA A 93 4.02 -24.82 -15.20
C ALA A 93 5.19 -25.73 -14.78
N ALA A 94 4.98 -26.62 -13.81
CA ALA A 94 5.98 -27.59 -13.40
C ALA A 94 6.23 -28.65 -14.49
N ASN A 95 5.16 -29.17 -15.10
CA ASN A 95 5.27 -30.15 -16.19
C ASN A 95 5.88 -29.55 -17.47
N GLU A 96 5.61 -28.28 -17.77
CA GLU A 96 6.24 -27.57 -18.91
C GLU A 96 7.75 -27.44 -18.71
N LEU A 97 8.22 -27.16 -17.49
CA LEU A 97 9.65 -27.08 -17.20
C LEU A 97 10.35 -28.44 -17.36
N ASP A 98 9.72 -29.51 -16.88
CA ASP A 98 10.28 -30.87 -16.95
C ASP A 98 10.40 -31.36 -18.40
N ALA A 99 9.40 -31.04 -19.24
CA ALA A 99 9.43 -31.36 -20.67
C ALA A 99 10.52 -30.61 -21.46
N LEU A 100 10.92 -29.41 -21.01
CA LEU A 100 12.03 -28.66 -21.61
C LEU A 100 13.39 -29.22 -21.20
N LEU A 101 13.52 -29.69 -19.96
CA LEU A 101 14.78 -30.25 -19.45
C LEU A 101 15.06 -31.66 -19.99
N GLY A 102 14.01 -32.45 -20.28
CA GLY A 102 14.15 -33.79 -20.88
C GLY A 102 14.64 -33.81 -22.35
N GLN A 103 14.63 -32.68 -23.06
CA GLN A 103 15.11 -32.59 -24.45
C GLN A 103 16.61 -32.28 -24.56
N ARG A 104 17.32 -32.12 -23.44
CA ARG A 104 18.74 -31.73 -23.40
C ARG A 104 19.68 -32.88 -23.00
N THR A 105 19.18 -34.11 -22.94
CA THR A 105 19.98 -35.34 -22.80
C THR A 105 19.84 -36.17 -24.05
#